data_AF-G8U174-F1
#
_entry.id   AF-G8U174-F1
#
_cell.length_a   1.000
_cell.length_b   1.000
_cell.length_c   1.000
_cell.angle_alpha   90.00
_cell.angle_beta   90.00
_cell.angle_gamma   90.00
#
_symmetry.space_group_name_H-M   'P 1'
#
loop_
_entity.id
_entity.type
_entity.pdbx_description
1 polymer ?
#
loop_
_entity_poly.entity_id
_entity_poly.type
_entity_poly.pdbx_seq_one_letter_code
_entity_poly.pdbx_strand_id
1 'polypeptide(L)'
;MSPMPDWKQWKDKAWSTVNQATQGLEHQVIIAQLRADVAKARAQLDQAFEELGRLVYAEWHETELVNRNDSQFSEALVQINQAEAALAQAERKVDEAMRPSAVRCAECGADLPADARYCPRCGRPVVPVG
;
A
#
# COMPACT_ATOMS: atom_id res chain seq x y z
N MET A 1 12.81 51.90 -24.51
CA MET A 1 12.10 51.52 -23.27
C MET A 1 11.92 50.02 -23.29
N SER A 2 12.70 49.28 -22.50
CA SER A 2 12.49 47.83 -22.37
C SER A 2 11.28 47.57 -21.47
N PRO A 3 10.37 46.65 -21.83
CA PRO A 3 9.20 46.36 -21.01
C PRO A 3 9.62 45.68 -19.70
N MET A 4 9.00 46.09 -18.60
CA MET A 4 9.20 45.46 -17.29
C MET A 4 8.78 43.98 -17.33
N PRO A 5 9.44 43.10 -16.55
CA PRO A 5 9.06 41.69 -16.47
C PRO A 5 7.62 41.54 -15.98
N ASP A 6 6.85 40.63 -16.60
CA ASP A 6 5.48 40.32 -16.20
C ASP A 6 5.48 39.63 -14.82
N TRP A 7 5.31 40.45 -13.79
CA TRP A 7 5.26 40.06 -12.37
C TRP A 7 4.20 38.99 -12.08
N LYS A 8 3.11 38.97 -12.85
CA LYS A 8 2.02 38.01 -12.65
C LYS A 8 2.46 36.60 -13.04
N GLN A 9 3.11 36.45 -14.20
CA GLN A 9 3.64 35.15 -14.65
C GLN A 9 4.69 34.58 -13.68
N TRP A 10 5.51 35.45 -13.08
CA TRP A 10 6.53 35.01 -12.13
C TRP A 10 5.92 34.49 -10.82
N LYS A 11 4.90 35.18 -10.30
CA LYS A 11 4.15 34.76 -9.12
C LYS A 11 3.39 33.45 -9.38
N ASP A 12 2.70 33.35 -10.50
CA ASP A 12 1.90 32.17 -10.84
C ASP A 12 2.78 30.92 -11.02
N LYS A 13 3.99 31.08 -11.58
CA LYS A 13 4.99 30.00 -11.71
C LYS A 13 5.60 29.60 -10.37
N ALA A 14 5.88 30.55 -9.48
CA ALA A 14 6.34 30.26 -8.13
C ALA A 14 5.27 29.53 -7.31
N TRP A 15 4.01 29.93 -7.45
CA TRP A 15 2.88 29.34 -6.71
C TRP A 15 2.52 27.93 -7.19
N SER A 16 2.59 27.65 -8.50
CA SER A 16 2.35 26.31 -9.05
C SER A 16 3.45 25.32 -8.66
N THR A 17 4.70 25.76 -8.56
CA THR A 17 5.84 24.93 -8.14
C THR A 17 5.73 24.53 -6.66
N VAL A 18 5.29 25.46 -5.79
CA VAL A 18 5.04 25.19 -4.37
C VAL A 18 3.93 24.16 -4.18
N ASN A 19 2.81 24.28 -4.91
CA ASN A 19 1.70 23.34 -4.77
C ASN A 19 2.02 21.94 -5.32
N GLN A 20 2.77 21.84 -6.41
CA GLN A 20 3.20 20.55 -6.94
C GLN A 20 4.14 19.82 -5.98
N ALA A 21 5.03 20.55 -5.28
CA ALA A 21 5.91 19.97 -4.27
C ALA A 21 5.13 19.42 -3.06
N THR A 22 4.07 20.10 -2.62
CA THR A 22 3.21 19.63 -1.51
C THR A 22 2.41 18.39 -1.87
N GLN A 23 1.82 18.33 -3.07
CA GLN A 23 1.05 17.18 -3.55
C GLN A 23 1.89 15.89 -3.64
N GLY A 24 3.15 16.02 -4.06
CA GLY A 24 4.09 14.89 -4.08
C GLY A 24 4.43 14.38 -2.67
N LEU A 25 4.52 15.27 -1.69
CA LEU A 25 4.82 14.90 -0.29
C LEU A 25 3.64 14.20 0.39
N GLU A 26 2.40 14.64 0.16
CA GLU A 26 1.20 14.03 0.74
C GLU A 26 1.06 12.55 0.34
N HIS A 27 1.24 12.24 -0.94
CA HIS A 27 1.15 10.87 -1.43
C HIS A 27 2.23 9.95 -0.81
N GLN A 28 3.46 10.47 -0.65
CA GLN A 28 4.56 9.72 -0.04
C GLN A 28 4.31 9.41 1.44
N VAL A 29 3.66 10.32 2.18
CA VAL A 29 3.27 10.08 3.58
C VAL A 29 2.24 8.96 3.70
N ILE A 30 1.24 8.92 2.80
CA ILE A 30 0.25 7.83 2.78
C ILE A 30 0.92 6.48 2.54
N ILE A 31 1.81 6.38 1.54
CA ILE A 31 2.54 5.15 1.26
C ILE A 31 3.43 4.75 2.44
N ALA A 32 4.11 5.70 3.08
CA ALA A 32 4.92 5.45 4.26
C ALA A 32 4.07 4.89 5.42
N GLN A 33 2.89 5.46 5.67
CA GLN A 33 1.96 4.97 6.68
C GLN A 33 1.47 3.55 6.37
N LEU A 34 1.07 3.27 5.13
CA LEU A 34 0.62 1.94 4.73
C LEU A 34 1.73 0.89 4.89
N ARG A 35 2.98 1.24 4.59
CA ARG A 35 4.14 0.36 4.83
C ARG A 35 4.39 0.15 6.32
N ALA A 36 4.20 1.17 7.15
CA ALA A 36 4.27 1.02 8.61
C ALA A 36 3.18 0.08 9.14
N ASP A 37 1.97 0.13 8.57
CA ASP A 37 0.89 -0.77 8.91
C ASP A 37 1.21 -2.23 8.54
N VAL A 38 1.84 -2.47 7.38
CA VAL A 38 2.35 -3.81 6.99
C VAL A 38 3.41 -4.30 7.99
N ALA A 39 4.39 -3.46 8.33
CA ALA A 39 5.42 -3.81 9.30
C ALA A 39 4.83 -4.16 10.67
N LYS A 40 3.82 -3.39 11.12
CA LYS A 40 3.09 -3.65 12.36
C LYS A 40 2.34 -4.98 12.31
N ALA A 41 1.57 -5.23 11.25
CA ALA A 41 0.81 -6.48 11.10
C ALA A 41 1.74 -7.70 11.04
N ARG A 42 2.89 -7.57 10.37
CA ARG A 42 3.91 -8.60 10.34
C ARG A 42 4.47 -8.89 11.74
N ALA A 43 4.81 -7.85 12.51
CA ALA A 43 5.28 -8.01 13.87
C ALA A 43 4.24 -8.70 14.78
N GLN A 44 2.95 -8.40 14.59
CA GLN A 44 1.86 -9.08 15.31
C GLN A 44 1.78 -10.58 14.97
N LEU A 45 1.97 -10.93 13.70
CA LEU A 45 2.00 -12.32 13.26
C LEU A 45 3.20 -13.06 13.86
N ASP A 46 4.39 -12.45 13.82
CA ASP A 46 5.60 -13.02 14.40
C ASP A 46 5.43 -13.23 15.92
N GLN A 47 4.84 -12.25 16.64
CA GLN A 47 4.52 -12.37 18.06
C GLN A 47 3.52 -13.49 18.37
N ALA A 48 2.49 -13.67 17.53
CA ALA A 48 1.49 -14.72 17.72
C ALA A 48 2.10 -16.12 17.54
N PHE A 49 3.01 -16.29 16.58
CA PHE A 49 3.77 -17.53 16.41
C PHE A 49 4.74 -17.80 17.57
N GLU A 50 5.42 -16.76 18.08
CA GLU A 50 6.26 -16.90 19.26
C GLU A 50 5.44 -17.39 20.46
N GLU A 51 4.27 -16.79 20.69
CA GLU A 51 3.38 -17.18 21.79
C GLU A 51 2.89 -18.61 21.66
N LEU A 52 2.42 -19.01 20.47
CA LEU A 52 2.04 -20.39 20.20
C LEU A 52 3.19 -21.35 20.50
N GLY A 53 4.41 -21.01 20.05
CA GLY A 53 5.61 -21.81 20.30
C GLY A 53 5.93 -21.95 21.79
N ARG A 54 5.80 -20.86 22.57
CA ARG A 54 5.96 -20.90 24.03
C ARG A 54 4.97 -21.84 24.71
N LEU A 55 3.69 -21.74 24.34
CA LEU A 55 2.63 -22.60 24.89
C LEU A 55 2.87 -24.08 24.56
N VAL A 56 3.14 -24.38 23.29
CA VAL A 56 3.44 -25.75 22.83
C VAL A 56 4.65 -26.33 23.54
N TYR A 57 5.74 -25.55 23.63
CA TYR A 57 6.96 -26.02 24.28
C TYR A 57 6.74 -26.29 25.76
N ALA A 58 6.06 -25.39 26.47
CA ALA A 58 5.80 -25.54 27.90
C ALA A 58 4.98 -26.81 28.18
N GLU A 59 3.89 -27.02 27.44
CA GLU A 59 3.03 -28.19 27.63
C GLU A 59 3.74 -29.49 27.23
N TRP A 60 4.42 -29.50 26.08
CA TRP A 60 5.14 -30.68 25.61
C TRP A 60 6.29 -31.06 26.54
N HIS A 61 7.04 -30.08 27.06
CA HIS A 61 8.15 -30.35 27.97
C HIS A 61 7.68 -30.95 29.30
N GLU A 62 6.45 -30.66 29.75
CA GLU A 62 5.90 -31.20 30.99
C GLU A 62 5.16 -32.53 30.79
N THR A 63 4.42 -32.68 29.69
CA THR A 63 3.46 -33.78 29.50
C THR A 63 3.85 -34.76 28.39
N GLU A 64 4.88 -34.45 27.61
CA GLU A 64 5.24 -35.09 26.33
C GLU A 64 4.12 -35.06 25.27
N LEU A 65 3.04 -34.31 25.52
CA LEU A 65 1.86 -34.17 24.67
C LEU A 65 1.51 -32.69 24.49
N VAL A 66 0.65 -32.40 23.52
CA VAL A 66 0.10 -31.07 23.30
C VAL A 66 -1.42 -31.20 23.17
N ASN A 67 -2.17 -30.55 24.04
CA ASN A 67 -3.62 -30.59 24.01
C ASN A 67 -4.17 -29.50 23.08
N ARG A 68 -4.51 -29.89 21.84
CA ARG A 68 -5.11 -28.98 20.86
C ARG A 68 -6.43 -28.32 21.29
N ASN A 69 -7.11 -28.90 22.30
CA ASN A 69 -8.39 -28.39 22.81
C ASN A 69 -8.18 -27.45 24.00
N ASP A 70 -6.94 -27.18 24.41
CA ASP A 70 -6.65 -26.19 25.43
C ASP A 70 -7.11 -24.79 24.98
N SER A 71 -7.69 -24.02 25.91
CA SER A 71 -8.22 -22.70 25.60
C SER A 71 -7.14 -21.72 25.17
N GLN A 72 -5.94 -21.79 25.78
CA GLN A 72 -4.81 -20.91 25.43
C GLN A 72 -4.28 -21.26 24.04
N PHE A 73 -4.19 -22.55 23.72
CA PHE A 73 -3.77 -23.01 22.40
C PHE A 73 -4.77 -22.55 21.31
N SER A 74 -6.06 -22.77 21.54
CA SER A 74 -7.09 -22.34 20.59
C SER A 74 -7.15 -20.81 20.44
N GLU A 75 -6.91 -20.05 21.50
CA GLU A 75 -6.81 -18.59 21.45
C GLU A 75 -5.61 -18.13 20.62
N ALA A 76 -4.42 -18.73 20.81
CA ALA A 76 -3.24 -18.42 20.01
C ALA A 76 -3.47 -18.65 18.51
N LEU A 77 -4.17 -19.73 18.13
CA LEU A 77 -4.55 -19.97 16.73
C LEU A 77 -5.51 -18.91 16.18
N VAL A 78 -6.46 -18.44 16.99
CA VAL A 78 -7.35 -17.34 16.60
C VAL A 78 -6.54 -16.06 16.35
N GLN A 79 -5.56 -15.76 17.22
CA GLN A 79 -4.70 -14.59 17.07
C GLN A 79 -3.84 -14.67 15.79
N ILE A 80 -3.29 -15.84 15.46
CA ILE A 80 -2.55 -16.06 14.19
C ILE A 80 -3.45 -15.76 13.00
N ASN A 81 -4.64 -16.38 12.94
CA ASN A 81 -5.58 -16.16 11.84
C ASN A 81 -5.96 -14.68 11.68
N GLN A 82 -6.13 -13.95 12.78
CA GLN A 82 -6.42 -12.52 12.77
C GLN A 82 -5.22 -11.70 12.26
N ALA A 83 -4.00 -12.03 12.69
CA ALA A 83 -2.80 -11.35 12.25
C ALA A 83 -2.51 -11.59 10.76
N GLU A 84 -2.72 -12.82 10.27
CA GLU A 84 -2.62 -13.15 8.84
C GLU A 84 -3.63 -12.34 8.01
N ALA A 85 -4.89 -12.28 8.47
CA ALA A 85 -5.92 -11.49 7.81
C ALA A 85 -5.57 -9.98 7.78
N ALA A 86 -5.03 -9.45 8.87
CA ALA A 86 -4.59 -8.06 8.98
C ALA A 86 -3.42 -7.76 8.03
N LEU A 87 -2.43 -8.65 7.96
CA LEU A 87 -1.29 -8.53 7.06
C LEU A 87 -1.75 -8.52 5.60
N ALA A 88 -2.58 -9.49 5.21
CA ALA A 88 -3.13 -9.56 3.86
C ALA A 88 -4.00 -8.33 3.51
N GLN A 89 -4.67 -7.72 4.48
CA GLN A 89 -5.40 -6.47 4.27
C GLN A 89 -4.45 -5.28 4.08
N ALA A 90 -3.40 -5.17 4.90
CA ALA A 90 -2.43 -4.09 4.81
C ALA A 90 -1.65 -4.13 3.49
N GLU A 91 -1.20 -5.31 3.07
CA GLU A 91 -0.53 -5.53 1.79
C GLU A 91 -1.42 -5.11 0.61
N ARG A 92 -2.70 -5.52 0.62
CA ARG A 92 -3.68 -5.08 -0.40
C ARG A 92 -3.83 -3.57 -0.49
N LYS A 93 -3.80 -2.85 0.64
CA LYS A 93 -3.88 -1.38 0.63
C LYS A 93 -2.64 -0.76 0.02
N VAL A 94 -1.45 -1.29 0.30
CA VAL A 94 -0.21 -0.85 -0.34
C VAL A 94 -0.27 -1.09 -1.85
N ASP A 95 -0.69 -2.27 -2.28
CA ASP A 95 -0.80 -2.62 -3.69
C ASP A 95 -1.78 -1.71 -4.43
N GLU A 96 -2.94 -1.43 -3.82
CA GLU A 96 -3.94 -0.51 -4.41
C GLU A 96 -3.40 0.92 -4.49
N ALA A 97 -2.73 1.41 -3.45
CA ALA A 97 -2.17 2.76 -3.43
C ALA A 97 -0.99 2.94 -4.40
N MET A 98 -0.25 1.86 -4.68
CA MET A 98 0.88 1.84 -5.62
C MET A 98 0.45 1.49 -7.05
N ARG A 99 -0.78 1.01 -7.27
CA ARG A 99 -1.27 0.63 -8.60
C ARG A 99 -1.39 1.91 -9.46
N PRO A 100 -0.73 1.96 -10.63
CA PRO A 100 -0.95 3.07 -11.57
C PRO A 100 -2.43 3.13 -11.93
N SER A 101 -3.04 4.32 -11.92
CA SER A 101 -4.42 4.49 -12.38
C SER A 101 -4.53 4.04 -13.83
N ALA A 102 -5.14 2.87 -14.05
CA ALA A 102 -5.26 2.33 -15.40
C ALA A 102 -6.24 3.20 -16.20
N VAL A 103 -5.77 3.82 -17.28
CA VAL A 103 -6.63 4.53 -18.24
C VAL A 103 -7.03 3.53 -19.30
N ARG A 104 -8.31 3.48 -19.67
CA ARG A 104 -8.75 2.58 -20.73
C ARG A 104 -8.62 3.26 -22.08
N CYS A 105 -8.04 2.57 -23.06
CA CYS A 105 -7.94 3.07 -24.43
C CYS A 105 -9.34 3.28 -25.00
N ALA A 106 -9.68 4.53 -25.36
CA ALA A 106 -10.98 4.87 -25.95
C ALA A 106 -11.28 4.14 -27.27
N GLU A 107 -10.25 3.61 -27.93
CA GLU A 107 -10.33 3.09 -29.30
C GLU A 107 -10.42 1.56 -29.35
N CYS A 108 -9.66 0.87 -28.49
CA CYS A 108 -9.63 -0.60 -28.48
C CYS A 108 -9.98 -1.23 -27.13
N GLY A 109 -10.21 -0.40 -26.10
CA GLY A 109 -10.58 -0.86 -24.76
C GLY A 109 -9.46 -1.49 -23.94
N ALA A 110 -8.21 -1.47 -24.41
CA ALA A 110 -7.06 -1.98 -23.63
C ALA A 110 -6.83 -1.12 -22.37
N ASP A 111 -6.55 -1.75 -21.24
CA ASP A 111 -6.09 -1.04 -20.04
C ASP A 111 -4.65 -0.57 -20.24
N LEU A 112 -4.40 0.70 -19.97
CA LEU A 112 -3.13 1.39 -20.19
C LEU A 112 -2.61 1.93 -18.86
N PRO A 113 -1.28 1.97 -18.66
CA PRO A 113 -0.72 2.69 -17.53
C PRO A 113 -1.10 4.17 -17.60
N ALA A 114 -1.22 4.82 -16.43
CA ALA A 114 -1.67 6.21 -16.27
C ALA A 114 -0.92 7.21 -17.16
N ASP A 115 0.36 6.93 -17.43
CA ASP A 115 1.30 7.75 -18.17
C ASP A 115 1.50 7.30 -19.63
N ALA A 116 0.73 6.31 -20.11
CA ALA A 116 0.81 5.83 -21.47
C ALA A 116 0.49 6.96 -22.46
N ARG A 117 1.44 7.29 -23.34
CA ARG A 117 1.21 8.26 -24.43
C ARG A 117 0.56 7.62 -25.66
N TYR A 118 0.81 6.33 -25.88
CA TYR A 118 0.27 5.55 -26.98
C TYR A 118 -0.20 4.18 -26.47
N CYS A 119 -1.27 3.65 -27.07
CA CYS A 119 -1.77 2.32 -26.77
C CYS A 119 -0.81 1.27 -27.37
N PRO A 120 -0.23 0.34 -26.59
CA PRO A 120 0.63 -0.70 -27.11
C PRO A 120 -0.13 -1.76 -27.93
N ARG A 121 -1.46 -1.81 -27.80
CA ARG A 121 -2.31 -2.77 -28.54
C ARG A 121 -2.72 -2.25 -29.92
N CYS A 122 -3.08 -0.97 -30.04
CA CYS A 122 -3.61 -0.42 -31.29
C CYS A 122 -2.79 0.74 -31.88
N GLY A 123 -1.74 1.20 -31.18
CA GLY A 123 -0.84 2.27 -31.63
C GLY A 123 -1.40 3.69 -31.54
N ARG A 124 -2.67 3.86 -31.16
CA ARG A 124 -3.31 5.18 -31.10
C ARG A 124 -2.86 5.97 -29.87
N PRO A 125 -2.77 7.31 -29.96
CA PRO A 125 -2.45 8.16 -28.82
C PRO A 125 -3.53 8.05 -27.75
N VAL A 126 -3.09 8.07 -26.49
CA VAL A 126 -3.99 8.02 -25.34
C VAL A 126 -4.49 9.44 -25.09
N VAL A 127 -5.80 9.64 -25.25
CA VAL A 127 -6.48 10.85 -24.80
C VAL A 127 -7.02 10.57 -23.38
N PRO A 128 -6.57 11.29 -22.33
CA PRO A 128 -7.16 11.16 -21.01
C PRO A 128 -8.64 11.51 -21.11
N VAL A 129 -9.52 10.57 -20.78
CA VAL A 129 -10.95 10.85 -20.69
C VAL A 129 -11.16 11.52 -19.34
N GLY A 130 -11.58 12.79 -19.36
CA GLY A 130 -11.84 13.59 -18.17
C GLY A 130 -13.04 13.09 -17.36
#